data_AF-A0AAJ1BHE5-F1
#
_entry.id   AF-A0AAJ1BHE5-F1
#
_cell.length_a   1.000
_cell.length_b   1.000
_cell.length_c   1.000
_cell.angle_alpha   90.00
_cell.angle_beta   90.00
_cell.angle_gamma   90.00
#
_symmetry.space_group_name_H-M   'P 1'
#
loop_
_entity.id
_entity.type
_entity.pdbx_description
1 polymer ?
#
loop_
_entity_poly.entity_id
_entity_poly.type
_entity_poly.pdbx_seq_one_letter_code
_entity_poly.pdbx_strand_id
1 'polypeptide(L)'
;MTQAIREINSQLQTLFAALENITAEDERCDDLVSQLQETIVKRQFLLQNLTDADGGADKAFLEAQLMLSQRFMTQARALKDHRQQILHASSKSKRQLNVYRTIDANR
;
A
#
# COMPACT_ATOMS: atom_id res chain seq x y z
N MET A 1 -10.38 18.53 13.32
CA MET A 1 -9.16 17.72 13.05
C MET A 1 -9.44 16.22 13.07
N THR A 2 -10.09 15.69 14.11
CA THR A 2 -10.47 14.26 14.21
C THR A 2 -11.32 13.76 13.04
N GLN A 3 -12.24 14.57 12.52
CA GLN A 3 -13.05 14.21 11.34
C GLN A 3 -12.21 14.02 10.07
N ALA A 4 -11.28 14.95 9.77
CA ALA A 4 -10.37 14.82 8.64
C ALA A 4 -9.48 13.56 8.76
N ILE A 5 -9.09 13.19 9.99
CA ILE A 5 -8.37 11.94 10.26
C ILE A 5 -9.25 10.71 9.99
N ARG A 6 -10.55 10.76 10.30
CA ARG A 6 -11.48 9.66 9.98
C ARG A 6 -11.63 9.49 8.47
N GLU A 7 -11.75 10.59 7.73
CA GLU A 7 -11.85 10.57 6.28
C GLU A 7 -10.59 10.00 5.64
N ILE A 8 -9.41 10.43 6.08
CA ILE A 8 -8.16 9.92 5.52
C ILE A 8 -7.93 8.44 5.87
N ASN A 9 -8.38 7.99 7.04
CA ASN A 9 -8.36 6.58 7.40
C ASN A 9 -9.27 5.75 6.48
N SER A 10 -10.46 6.26 6.16
CA SER A 10 -11.36 5.60 5.22
C SER A 10 -10.75 5.52 3.82
N GLN A 11 -10.11 6.60 3.35
CA GLN A 11 -9.41 6.61 2.06
C GLN A 11 -8.29 5.58 2.01
N LEU A 12 -7.47 5.47 3.08
CA LEU A 12 -6.44 4.44 3.17
C LEU A 12 -7.02 3.03 3.12
N GLN A 13 -8.14 2.78 3.82
CA GLN A 13 -8.80 1.47 3.76
C GLN A 13 -9.26 1.13 2.34
N THR A 14 -9.85 2.08 1.63
CA THR A 14 -10.25 1.90 0.22
C THR A 14 -9.05 1.67 -0.69
N LEU A 15 -7.96 2.41 -0.51
CA LEU A 15 -6.74 2.25 -1.31
C LEU A 15 -6.08 0.88 -1.07
N PHE A 16 -5.97 0.44 0.19
CA PHE A 16 -5.46 -0.90 0.49
C PHE A 16 -6.34 -1.99 -0.13
N ALA A 17 -7.67 -1.89 0.02
CA ALA A 17 -8.59 -2.85 -0.59
C ALA A 17 -8.48 -2.88 -2.12
N ALA A 18 -8.33 -1.72 -2.78
CA ALA A 18 -8.11 -1.66 -4.22
C ALA A 18 -6.79 -2.33 -4.63
N LEU A 19 -5.71 -2.05 -3.88
CA LEU A 19 -4.38 -2.59 -4.16
C LEU A 19 -4.24 -4.08 -3.86
N GLU A 20 -5.03 -4.63 -2.95
CA GLU A 20 -5.13 -6.07 -2.68
C GLU A 20 -5.87 -6.82 -3.80
N ASN A 21 -6.74 -6.15 -4.55
CA ASN A 21 -7.56 -6.77 -5.61
C ASN A 21 -7.03 -6.54 -7.04
N ILE A 22 -6.01 -5.69 -7.20
CA ILE A 22 -5.46 -5.37 -8.51
C ILE A 22 -4.22 -6.22 -8.81
N THR A 23 -4.09 -6.70 -10.04
CA THR A 23 -2.86 -7.39 -10.46
C THR A 23 -1.74 -6.38 -10.69
N ALA A 24 -0.49 -6.80 -10.51
CA ALA A 24 0.67 -5.92 -10.68
C ALA A 24 0.87 -5.41 -12.13
N GLU A 25 0.20 -6.02 -13.11
CA GLU A 25 0.24 -5.67 -14.52
C GLU A 25 -0.84 -4.65 -14.91
N ASP A 26 -1.75 -4.31 -14.00
CA ASP A 26 -2.76 -3.28 -14.22
C ASP A 26 -2.08 -1.90 -14.18
N GLU A 27 -2.30 -1.11 -15.22
CA GLU A 27 -1.69 0.22 -15.40
C GLU A 27 -2.03 1.17 -14.25
N ARG A 28 -3.16 0.96 -13.56
CA ARG A 28 -3.58 1.78 -12.41
C ARG A 28 -2.79 1.48 -11.14
N CYS A 29 -1.99 0.42 -11.11
CA CYS A 29 -1.26 -0.02 -9.93
C CYS A 29 -0.30 1.07 -9.43
N ASP A 30 0.46 1.69 -10.32
CA ASP A 30 1.45 2.73 -9.97
C ASP A 30 0.77 4.01 -9.45
N ASP A 31 -0.35 4.39 -10.05
CA ASP A 31 -1.17 5.52 -9.60
C ASP A 31 -1.73 5.27 -8.19
N LEU A 32 -2.28 4.08 -7.95
CA LEU A 32 -2.84 3.71 -6.65
C LEU A 32 -1.77 3.65 -5.55
N VAL A 33 -0.55 3.19 -5.88
CA VAL A 33 0.59 3.24 -4.95
C VAL A 33 0.99 4.68 -4.64
N SER A 34 1.05 5.54 -5.65
CA SER A 34 1.38 6.95 -5.46
C SER A 34 0.34 7.63 -4.57
N GLN A 35 -0.95 7.40 -4.84
CA GLN A 35 -2.05 7.87 -3.99
C GLN A 35 -1.96 7.33 -2.56
N LEU A 36 -1.59 6.05 -2.37
CA LEU A 36 -1.39 5.47 -1.05
C LEU A 36 -0.27 6.22 -0.29
N GLN A 37 0.87 6.46 -0.93
CA GLN A 37 1.99 7.17 -0.32
C GLN A 37 1.61 8.59 0.10
N GLU A 38 0.98 9.36 -0.81
CA GLU A 38 0.50 10.71 -0.51
C GLU A 38 -0.49 10.72 0.66
N THR A 39 -1.42 9.76 0.68
CA THR A 39 -2.46 9.67 1.70
C THR A 39 -1.86 9.31 3.07
N ILE A 40 -0.83 8.45 3.11
CA ILE A 40 -0.08 8.14 4.33
C ILE A 40 0.62 9.40 4.87
N VAL A 41 1.30 10.16 4.00
CA VAL A 41 1.99 11.40 4.39
C VAL A 41 1.00 12.43 4.94
N LYS A 42 -0.13 12.64 4.26
CA LYS A 42 -1.20 13.52 4.72
C LYS A 42 -1.76 13.06 6.09
N ARG A 43 -1.94 11.75 6.30
CA ARG A 43 -2.39 11.21 7.59
C ARG A 43 -1.37 11.48 8.69
N GLN A 44 -0.09 11.28 8.42
CA GLN A 44 0.98 11.54 9.37
C GLN A 44 0.99 13.02 9.79
N PHE A 45 0.87 13.93 8.83
CA PHE A 45 0.78 15.36 9.11
C PHE A 45 -0.43 15.72 10.00
N LEU A 46 -1.60 15.16 9.71
CA LEU A 46 -2.81 15.39 10.52
C LEU A 46 -2.68 14.86 11.95
N LEU A 47 -2.05 13.69 12.13
CA LEU A 47 -1.82 13.11 13.46
C LEU A 47 -0.77 13.90 14.25
N GLN A 48 0.30 14.36 13.60
CA GLN A 48 1.33 15.19 14.24
C GLN A 48 0.72 16.53 14.73
N ASN A 49 -0.07 17.19 13.89
CA ASN A 49 -0.74 18.42 14.30
C ASN A 49 -1.78 18.20 15.40
N LEU A 50 -2.36 17.00 15.48
CA LEU A 50 -3.27 16.63 16.57
C LEU A 50 -2.57 16.48 17.91
N THR A 51 -1.31 16.04 17.93
CA THR A 51 -0.51 15.95 19.16
C THR A 51 0.11 17.29 19.56
N ASP A 52 0.39 18.16 18.59
CA ASP A 52 1.06 19.45 18.82
C ASP A 52 0.07 20.57 19.17
N ALA A 53 -1.16 20.51 18.63
CA ALA A 53 -2.27 21.28 19.19
C ALA A 53 -2.70 20.57 20.49
N ASP A 54 -2.89 21.32 21.57
CA ASP A 54 -3.34 20.87 22.91
C ASP A 54 -4.80 20.32 22.88
N GLY A 55 -5.08 19.48 21.90
CA GLY A 55 -6.26 19.55 21.06
C GLY A 55 -7.06 18.27 21.09
N GLY A 56 -7.84 18.11 22.16
CA GLY A 56 -9.20 17.54 22.13
C GLY A 56 -9.41 16.09 21.67
N ALA A 57 -8.38 15.34 21.31
CA ALA A 57 -8.51 13.91 21.07
C ALA A 57 -8.41 13.15 22.40
N ASP A 58 -9.47 12.43 22.74
CA ASP A 58 -9.43 11.55 23.89
C ASP A 58 -8.48 10.35 23.67
N LYS A 59 -8.11 9.71 24.78
CA LYS A 59 -7.24 8.54 24.79
C LYS A 59 -7.76 7.42 23.87
N ALA A 60 -9.07 7.19 23.84
CA ALA A 60 -9.67 6.12 23.05
C ALA A 60 -9.48 6.37 21.54
N PHE A 61 -9.60 7.61 21.09
CA PHE A 61 -9.32 8.00 19.72
C PHE A 61 -7.86 7.74 19.35
N LEU A 62 -6.92 8.13 20.20
CA LEU A 62 -5.48 7.93 19.96
C LEU A 62 -5.12 6.43 19.93
N GLU A 63 -5.68 5.63 20.84
CA GLU A 63 -5.52 4.17 20.82
C GLU A 63 -6.07 3.55 19.53
N ALA A 64 -7.23 4.01 19.06
CA ALA A 64 -7.77 3.58 17.77
C ALA A 64 -6.85 3.97 16.59
N GLN A 65 -6.23 5.15 16.63
CA GLN A 65 -5.26 5.56 15.59
C GLN A 65 -3.98 4.73 15.62
N LEU A 66 -3.54 4.30 16.80
CA LEU A 66 -2.41 3.38 16.95
C LEU A 66 -2.72 2.02 16.34
N MET A 67 -3.86 1.43 16.68
CA MET A 67 -4.31 0.14 16.11
C MET A 67 -4.44 0.20 14.58
N LEU A 68 -5.01 1.29 14.05
CA LEU A 68 -5.11 1.49 12.60
C LEU A 68 -3.73 1.60 11.94
N SER A 69 -2.78 2.29 12.57
CA SER A 69 -1.41 2.40 12.04
C SER A 69 -0.73 1.04 11.95
N GLN A 70 -0.86 0.21 13.00
CA GLN A 70 -0.31 -1.15 13.00
C GLN A 70 -0.95 -2.04 11.93
N ARG A 71 -2.27 -1.90 11.71
CA ARG A 71 -2.97 -2.61 10.65
C ARG A 71 -2.47 -2.20 9.27
N PHE A 72 -2.39 -0.89 8.99
CA PHE A 72 -1.90 -0.39 7.71
C PHE A 72 -0.44 -0.78 7.44
N MET A 73 0.42 -0.81 8.47
CA MET A 73 1.80 -1.31 8.34
C MET A 73 1.83 -2.79 7.94
N THR A 74 0.98 -3.61 8.56
CA THR A 74 0.86 -5.03 8.22
C THR A 74 0.40 -5.21 6.77
N GLN A 75 -0.63 -4.47 6.34
CA GLN A 75 -1.15 -4.52 4.97
C GLN A 75 -0.12 -4.05 3.94
N ALA A 76 0.59 -2.94 4.22
CA ALA A 76 1.64 -2.43 3.35
C ALA A 76 2.79 -3.45 3.18
N ARG A 77 3.16 -4.15 4.27
CA ARG A 77 4.18 -5.20 4.21
C ARG A 77 3.72 -6.38 3.36
N ALA A 78 2.51 -6.87 3.60
CA ALA A 78 1.94 -7.97 2.82
C ALA A 78 1.84 -7.61 1.33
N LEU A 79 1.38 -6.39 1.00
CA LEU A 79 1.29 -5.90 -0.36
C LEU A 79 2.67 -5.84 -1.04
N LYS A 80 3.68 -5.32 -0.34
CA LYS A 80 5.07 -5.30 -0.82
C LYS A 80 5.58 -6.71 -1.10
N ASP A 81 5.42 -7.62 -0.15
CA ASP A 81 5.92 -8.99 -0.25
C ASP A 81 5.24 -9.74 -1.41
N HIS A 82 3.91 -9.60 -1.53
CA HIS A 82 3.14 -10.18 -2.64
C HIS A 82 3.64 -9.69 -4.01
N ARG A 83 3.91 -8.40 -4.15
CA ARG A 83 4.43 -7.82 -5.39
C ARG A 83 5.85 -8.26 -5.70
N GLN A 84 6.71 -8.34 -4.68
CA GLN A 84 8.06 -8.87 -4.85
C GLN A 84 8.03 -10.32 -5.35
N GLN A 85 7.13 -11.16 -4.80
CA GLN A 85 6.96 -12.53 -5.27
C GLN A 85 6.54 -12.59 -6.74
N ILE A 86 5.63 -11.73 -7.20
CA ILE A 86 5.21 -11.66 -8.61
C ILE A 86 6.38 -11.25 -9.52
N LEU A 87 7.16 -10.25 -9.13
CA LEU A 87 8.35 -9.81 -9.89
C LEU A 87 9.39 -10.95 -10.01
N HIS A 88 9.63 -11.68 -8.92
CA HIS A 88 10.54 -12.82 -8.95
C HIS A 88 10.00 -13.99 -9.79
N ALA A 89 8.71 -14.33 -9.67
CA ALA A 89 8.07 -15.39 -10.45
C ALA A 89 8.06 -15.08 -11.95
N SER A 90 7.72 -13.85 -12.33
CA SER A 90 7.72 -13.39 -13.73
C SER A 90 9.13 -13.38 -14.33
N SER A 91 10.17 -13.02 -13.56
CA SER A 91 11.57 -13.10 -14.01
C SER A 91 12.04 -14.54 -14.27
N LYS A 92 11.63 -15.50 -13.43
CA LYS A 92 11.93 -16.93 -13.59
C LYS A 92 11.21 -17.51 -14.81
N SER A 93 9.94 -17.15 -15.02
CA SER A 93 9.14 -17.57 -16.18
C SER A 93 9.70 -17.00 -17.49
N LYS A 94 10.07 -15.72 -17.54
CA LYS A 94 10.74 -15.11 -18.71
C LYS A 94 12.04 -15.82 -19.07
N ARG A 95 12.84 -16.24 -18.07
CA ARG A 95 14.09 -16.97 -18.32
C ARG A 95 13.85 -18.34 -18.95
N GLN A 96 12.79 -19.05 -18.51
CA GLN A 96 12.42 -20.35 -19.09
C GLN A 96 11.88 -20.20 -20.52
N LEU A 97 11.03 -19.20 -20.78
CA LEU A 97 10.52 -18.92 -22.13
C LEU A 97 11.64 -18.53 -23.12
N ASN A 98 12.65 -17.77 -22.66
CA ASN A 98 13.76 -17.39 -23.51
C ASN A 98 14.64 -18.60 -23.87
N VAL A 99 14.84 -19.54 -22.95
CA VAL A 99 15.59 -20.80 -23.24
C VAL A 99 14.88 -21.63 -24.31
N TYR A 100 13.55 -21.74 -24.28
CA TYR A 100 12.82 -22.47 -25.32
C TYR A 100 12.89 -21.79 -26.70
N ARG A 101 12.81 -20.46 -26.79
CA ARG A 101 12.96 -19.74 -28.06
C ARG A 101 14.35 -19.92 -28.68
N THR A 102 15.42 -19.92 -27.89
CA THR A 102 16.77 -20.05 -28.42
C THR A 102 17.07 -21.47 -28.92
N ILE A 103 16.34 -22.48 -28.45
CA ILE A 103 16.47 -23.87 -28.92
C ILE A 103 15.75 -24.06 -30.26
N ASP A 104 14.55 -23.49 -30.43
CA ASP A 104 13.83 -23.55 -31.72
C ASP A 104 14.46 -22.68 -32.82
N ALA A 105 15.16 -21.60 -32.47
CA ALA A 105 15.85 -20.74 -33.46
C ALA A 105 17.18 -21.30 -33.98
N ASN A 106 17.65 -22.44 -33.44
CA ASN A 106 18.92 -23.10 -33.81
C ASN A 106 18.71 -24.45 -34.52
N ARG A 107 17.55 -24.67 -35.13
CA ARG A 107 17.20 -25.88 -35.87
C ARG A 107 16.76 -25.55 -37.29
#